data_AF-A0A428JWC7-F1
#
_entry.id   AF-A0A428JWC7-F1
#
_cell.length_a   1.000
_cell.length_b   1.000
_cell.length_c   1.000
_cell.angle_alpha   90.00
_cell.angle_beta   90.00
_cell.angle_gamma   90.00
#
_symmetry.space_group_name_H-M   'P 1'
#
loop_
_entity.id
_entity.type
_entity.pdbx_description
1 polymer ?
#
loop_
_entity_poly.entity_id
_entity_poly.type
_entity_poly.pdbx_seq_one_letter_code
_entity_poly.pdbx_strand_id
1 'polypeptide(L)'
;MKFFLMALWWGAALAPAPAQTARPASEWPRHSGNGRVEFVGTLLWPDSTATTSQRQALARRWFAARLTQMPVAQYPKAPKTNTLYAGLPQEAYLDSVWYSPGPDPEKFTYRLFYDVVLVPTPAGLAYRLHHFEWVEIGPDSGSSSPLEALLPKYAGQLRGYELRLRQALAGW
;
A
#
# COMPACT_ATOMS: atom_id res chain seq x y z
N MET A 1 1.73 9.77 -73.81
CA MET A 1 2.24 8.94 -72.71
C MET A 1 3.36 9.67 -71.99
N LYS A 2 3.10 10.17 -70.77
CA LYS A 2 3.91 10.08 -69.55
C LYS A 2 3.49 11.22 -68.61
N PHE A 3 2.76 10.80 -67.59
CA PHE A 3 2.33 11.59 -66.44
C PHE A 3 3.56 11.95 -65.59
N PHE A 4 3.60 13.17 -65.06
CA PHE A 4 4.41 13.50 -63.89
C PHE A 4 3.53 14.26 -62.90
N LEU A 5 3.02 13.52 -61.92
CA LEU A 5 2.38 14.04 -60.72
C LEU A 5 3.50 14.49 -59.77
N MET A 6 3.58 15.79 -59.51
CA MET A 6 4.41 16.34 -58.45
C MET A 6 3.54 16.42 -57.19
N ALA A 7 3.79 15.52 -56.23
CA ALA A 7 3.14 15.52 -54.94
C ALA A 7 3.72 16.65 -54.08
N LEU A 8 2.92 17.68 -53.80
CA LEU A 8 3.19 18.65 -52.76
C LEU A 8 3.02 17.96 -51.39
N TRP A 9 4.14 17.71 -50.70
CA TRP A 9 4.15 17.33 -49.30
C TRP A 9 3.95 18.58 -48.45
N TRP A 10 2.80 18.71 -47.79
CA TRP A 10 2.62 19.65 -46.70
C TRP A 10 3.35 19.11 -45.46
N GLY A 11 4.34 19.87 -45.00
CA GLY A 11 5.01 19.63 -43.73
C GLY A 11 4.02 19.79 -42.58
N ALA A 12 3.65 18.67 -41.96
CA ALA A 12 3.00 18.68 -40.67
C ALA A 12 4.00 19.25 -39.65
N ALA A 13 3.75 20.45 -39.15
CA ALA A 13 4.41 20.97 -37.97
C ALA A 13 4.16 20.00 -36.81
N LEU A 14 5.20 19.28 -36.39
CA LEU A 14 5.21 18.50 -35.16
C LEU A 14 5.00 19.49 -34.01
N ALA A 15 3.78 19.58 -33.51
CA ALA A 15 3.52 20.22 -32.24
C ALA A 15 4.41 19.56 -31.18
N PRO A 16 5.10 20.33 -30.31
CA PRO A 16 5.86 19.74 -29.22
C PRO A 16 4.88 18.95 -28.35
N ALA A 17 5.17 17.65 -28.18
CA ALA A 17 4.44 16.82 -27.24
C ALA A 17 4.44 17.52 -25.87
N PRO A 18 3.31 17.57 -25.15
CA PRO A 18 3.30 18.12 -23.81
C PRO A 18 4.34 17.35 -23.00
N ALA A 19 5.26 18.09 -22.38
CA ALA A 19 6.25 17.53 -21.48
C ALA A 19 5.49 16.70 -20.44
N GLN A 20 5.60 15.38 -20.54
CA GLN A 20 5.22 14.49 -19.46
C GLN A 20 6.19 14.83 -18.33
N THR A 21 5.74 15.67 -17.40
CA THR A 21 6.42 15.88 -16.12
C THR A 21 6.72 14.51 -15.56
N ALA A 22 8.01 14.14 -15.54
CA ALA A 22 8.49 12.94 -14.88
C ALA A 22 7.89 12.94 -13.47
N ARG A 23 7.01 11.97 -13.19
CA ARG A 23 6.45 11.79 -11.86
C ARG A 23 7.62 11.70 -10.89
N PRO A 24 7.71 12.55 -9.85
CA PRO A 24 8.74 12.39 -8.84
C PRO A 24 8.68 10.98 -8.26
N ALA A 25 9.84 10.49 -7.81
CA ALA A 25 10.00 9.18 -7.20
C ALA A 25 8.89 8.93 -6.18
N SER A 26 8.11 7.85 -6.39
CA SER A 26 7.12 7.24 -5.49
C SER A 26 6.87 8.02 -4.20
N GLU A 27 5.93 8.97 -4.25
CA GLU A 27 5.55 9.72 -3.06
C GLU A 27 4.46 8.95 -2.32
N TRP A 28 4.79 8.50 -1.11
CA TRP A 28 3.81 7.96 -0.18
C TRP A 28 2.63 8.93 -0.06
N PRO A 29 1.37 8.46 -0.13
CA PRO A 29 0.22 9.34 -0.06
C PRO A 29 0.17 10.04 1.30
N ARG A 30 -0.24 11.31 1.31
CA ARG A 30 -0.18 12.21 2.46
C ARG A 30 -1.56 12.77 2.74
N HIS A 31 -1.91 12.86 4.02
CA HIS A 31 -3.09 13.60 4.45
C HIS A 31 -2.84 15.12 4.33
N SER A 32 -3.75 15.84 3.67
CA SER A 32 -3.56 17.26 3.32
C SER A 32 -3.47 18.20 4.52
N GLY A 33 -4.08 17.85 5.65
CA GLY A 33 -4.11 18.70 6.84
C GLY A 33 -2.90 18.59 7.77
N ASN A 34 -2.15 17.48 7.73
CA ASN A 34 -1.05 17.24 8.68
C ASN A 34 0.21 16.63 8.04
N GLY A 35 0.19 16.36 6.73
CA GLY A 35 1.34 15.82 6.00
C GLY A 35 1.77 14.41 6.43
N ARG A 36 0.98 13.72 7.26
CA ARG A 36 1.28 12.33 7.66
C ARG A 36 0.95 11.37 6.53
N VAL A 37 1.65 10.25 6.52
CA VAL A 37 1.37 9.20 5.53
C VAL A 37 0.01 8.61 5.80
N GLU A 38 -0.83 8.57 4.76
CA GLU A 38 -2.18 8.07 4.87
C GLU A 38 -2.69 7.53 3.53
N PHE A 39 -3.27 6.33 3.57
CA PHE A 39 -4.00 5.77 2.42
C PHE A 39 -5.49 5.84 2.70
N VAL A 40 -6.24 6.51 1.83
CA VAL A 40 -7.70 6.62 1.92
C VAL A 40 -8.31 6.21 0.60
N GLY A 41 -9.43 5.51 0.66
CA GLY A 41 -10.18 5.15 -0.54
C GLY A 41 -11.44 4.35 -0.23
N THR A 42 -12.01 3.76 -1.28
CA THR A 42 -13.19 2.90 -1.17
C THR A 42 -13.04 1.70 -2.09
N LEU A 43 -13.24 0.50 -1.56
CA LEU A 43 -13.35 -0.73 -2.33
C LEU A 43 -14.82 -0.93 -2.70
N LEU A 44 -15.16 -0.77 -3.97
CA LEU A 44 -16.54 -0.93 -4.45
C LEU A 44 -17.02 -2.36 -4.24
N TRP A 45 -18.24 -2.55 -3.71
CA TRP A 45 -18.78 -3.90 -3.55
C TRP A 45 -18.85 -4.61 -4.90
N PRO A 46 -18.38 -5.87 -5.02
CA PRO A 46 -18.42 -6.58 -6.29
C PRO A 46 -19.87 -6.93 -6.68
N ASP A 47 -20.74 -7.07 -5.68
CA ASP A 47 -22.16 -7.27 -5.83
C ASP A 47 -22.91 -6.29 -4.92
N SER A 48 -23.66 -5.38 -5.55
CA SER A 48 -24.48 -4.38 -4.85
C SER A 48 -25.67 -4.99 -4.11
N THR A 49 -26.07 -6.20 -4.47
CA THR A 49 -27.18 -6.94 -3.85
C THR A 49 -26.75 -7.83 -2.69
N ALA A 50 -25.43 -7.95 -2.46
CA ALA A 50 -24.88 -8.76 -1.37
C ALA A 50 -25.41 -8.30 -0.01
N THR A 51 -25.85 -9.27 0.79
CA THR A 51 -26.28 -9.07 2.17
C THR A 51 -25.14 -8.55 3.05
N THR A 52 -25.47 -7.94 4.19
CA THR A 52 -24.48 -7.47 5.16
C THR A 52 -23.51 -8.58 5.57
N SER A 53 -24.00 -9.80 5.80
CA SER A 53 -23.16 -10.95 6.18
C SER A 53 -22.16 -11.33 5.08
N GLN A 54 -22.60 -11.34 3.81
CA GLN A 54 -21.73 -11.59 2.66
C GLN A 54 -20.66 -10.52 2.51
N ARG A 55 -21.02 -9.23 2.66
CA ARG A 55 -20.06 -8.11 2.63
C ARG A 55 -19.03 -8.20 3.75
N GLN A 56 -19.46 -8.56 4.96
CA GLN A 56 -18.55 -8.79 6.09
C GLN A 56 -17.61 -9.98 5.84
N ALA A 57 -18.12 -11.08 5.29
CA ALA A 57 -17.29 -12.25 4.96
C ALA A 57 -16.24 -11.91 3.89
N LEU A 58 -16.63 -11.14 2.87
CA LEU A 58 -15.71 -10.65 1.85
C LEU A 58 -14.63 -9.74 2.45
N ALA A 59 -15.02 -8.77 3.28
CA ALA A 59 -14.09 -7.88 3.98
C ALA A 59 -13.08 -8.67 4.83
N ARG A 60 -13.52 -9.70 5.55
CA ARG A 60 -12.62 -10.57 6.33
C ARG A 60 -11.59 -11.29 5.48
N ARG A 61 -12.03 -11.88 4.35
CA ARG A 61 -11.13 -12.58 3.42
C ARG A 61 -10.11 -11.63 2.81
N TRP A 62 -10.56 -10.47 2.36
CA TRP A 62 -9.68 -9.43 1.82
C TRP A 62 -8.65 -8.97 2.84
N PHE A 63 -9.09 -8.62 4.06
CA PHE A 63 -8.19 -8.17 5.13
C PHE A 63 -7.10 -9.21 5.41
N ALA A 64 -7.49 -10.47 5.63
CA ALA A 64 -6.59 -11.55 5.96
C ALA A 64 -5.61 -11.90 4.83
N ALA A 65 -6.01 -11.72 3.56
CA ALA A 65 -5.16 -12.04 2.41
C ALA A 65 -4.22 -10.88 2.00
N ARG A 66 -4.66 -9.63 2.24
CA ARG A 66 -4.04 -8.45 1.61
C ARG A 66 -3.35 -7.53 2.60
N LEU A 67 -3.94 -7.31 3.78
CA LEU A 67 -3.42 -6.35 4.76
C LEU A 67 -2.53 -7.01 5.81
N THR A 68 -2.69 -8.31 6.05
CA THR A 68 -1.87 -9.05 7.02
C THR A 68 -1.22 -10.24 6.34
N GLN A 69 0.10 -10.38 6.48
CA GLN A 69 0.85 -11.55 6.01
C GLN A 69 1.68 -12.09 7.18
N MET A 70 1.18 -13.12 7.87
CA MET A 70 1.79 -13.70 9.09
C MET A 70 2.92 -14.69 8.77
N PRO A 71 4.01 -14.70 9.58
CA PRO A 71 4.08 -15.68 10.66
C PRO A 71 4.56 -15.14 12.03
N VAL A 72 3.73 -15.36 13.06
CA VAL A 72 3.94 -15.74 14.48
C VAL A 72 5.01 -15.06 15.39
N ALA A 73 4.51 -14.66 16.58
CA ALA A 73 5.10 -14.63 17.95
C ALA A 73 6.13 -13.60 18.45
N GLN A 74 6.92 -12.90 17.62
CA GLN A 74 8.14 -12.26 18.18
C GLN A 74 8.08 -10.77 18.50
N TYR A 75 6.91 -10.10 18.41
CA TYR A 75 6.80 -8.71 18.90
C TYR A 75 5.48 -8.48 19.65
N PRO A 76 5.52 -8.19 20.96
CA PRO A 76 4.34 -8.09 21.80
C PRO A 76 3.82 -6.66 21.82
N LYS A 77 3.52 -6.07 20.66
CA LYS A 77 2.47 -5.05 20.65
C LYS A 77 1.18 -5.82 20.42
N ALA A 78 0.57 -6.27 21.52
CA ALA A 78 -0.73 -6.90 21.46
C ALA A 78 -1.66 -5.92 20.73
N PRO A 79 -2.28 -6.33 19.60
CA PRO A 79 -3.07 -5.42 18.83
C PRO A 79 -4.17 -4.84 19.70
N LYS A 80 -4.37 -3.52 19.68
CA LYS A 80 -5.48 -2.92 20.42
C LYS A 80 -6.76 -3.62 20.00
N THR A 81 -7.46 -4.19 20.98
CA THR A 81 -8.67 -5.01 20.79
C THR A 81 -9.91 -4.19 20.42
N ASN A 82 -9.73 -3.04 19.77
CA ASN A 82 -10.83 -2.34 19.12
C ASN A 82 -11.14 -3.07 17.81
N THR A 83 -12.32 -3.67 17.77
CA THR A 83 -12.82 -4.33 16.56
C THR A 83 -13.57 -3.32 15.70
N LEU A 84 -13.35 -3.41 14.40
CA LEU A 84 -14.00 -2.60 13.36
C LEU A 84 -15.17 -3.37 12.73
N TYR A 85 -15.63 -2.89 11.58
CA TYR A 85 -16.54 -3.62 10.70
C TYR A 85 -16.11 -5.09 10.53
N ALA A 86 -17.09 -5.99 10.57
CA ALA A 86 -16.92 -7.44 10.46
C ALA A 86 -16.09 -8.11 11.58
N GLY A 87 -15.84 -7.43 12.70
CA GLY A 87 -15.05 -7.94 13.83
C GLY A 87 -13.54 -7.93 13.55
N LEU A 88 -13.10 -7.14 12.57
CA LEU A 88 -11.71 -7.06 12.15
C LEU A 88 -10.87 -6.23 13.12
N PRO A 89 -9.58 -6.55 13.31
CA PRO A 89 -8.71 -5.74 14.16
C PRO A 89 -8.48 -4.36 13.54
N GLN A 90 -8.28 -3.36 14.40
CA GLN A 90 -7.86 -2.02 13.99
C GLN A 90 -6.40 -1.96 13.54
N GLU A 91 -5.61 -3.01 13.73
CA GLU A 91 -4.20 -3.04 13.39
C GLU A 91 -3.90 -4.12 12.35
N ALA A 92 -3.01 -3.80 11.40
CA ALA A 92 -2.50 -4.72 10.39
C ALA A 92 -1.00 -4.50 10.16
N TYR A 93 -0.37 -5.40 9.41
CA TYR A 93 1.05 -5.28 9.11
C TYR A 93 1.49 -6.05 7.87
N LEU A 94 2.58 -5.59 7.29
CA LEU A 94 3.29 -6.28 6.22
C LEU A 94 4.72 -6.60 6.66
N ASP A 95 5.13 -7.86 6.44
CA ASP A 95 6.49 -8.31 6.73
C ASP A 95 7.36 -8.36 5.47
N SER A 96 8.65 -8.09 5.64
CA SER A 96 9.72 -8.39 4.72
C SER A 96 10.82 -9.09 5.49
N VAL A 97 11.35 -10.18 4.94
CA VAL A 97 12.43 -10.94 5.57
C VAL A 97 13.71 -10.70 4.79
N TRP A 98 14.78 -10.41 5.53
CA TRP A 98 16.12 -10.30 5.00
C TRP A 98 17.04 -11.25 5.76
N TYR A 99 18.05 -11.77 5.07
CA TYR A 99 19.06 -12.64 5.66
C TYR A 99 20.42 -11.96 5.54
N SER A 100 21.17 -11.90 6.64
CA SER A 100 22.53 -11.39 6.59
C SER A 100 23.40 -12.32 5.74
N PRO A 101 24.30 -11.76 4.91
CA PRO A 101 25.24 -12.58 4.15
C PRO A 101 26.34 -13.10 5.08
N GLY A 102 26.63 -14.40 5.04
CA GLY A 102 27.68 -15.00 5.85
C GLY A 102 27.56 -16.52 5.97
N PRO A 103 28.54 -17.19 6.62
CA PRO A 103 28.48 -18.63 6.89
C PRO A 103 27.33 -19.01 7.82
N ASP A 104 26.93 -18.11 8.72
CA ASP A 104 25.79 -18.24 9.63
C ASP A 104 24.79 -17.10 9.37
N PRO A 105 23.90 -17.22 8.37
CA PRO A 105 22.99 -16.13 8.00
C PRO A 105 21.94 -15.90 9.08
N GLU A 106 21.88 -14.67 9.58
CA GLU A 106 20.89 -14.24 10.56
C GLU A 106 19.64 -13.72 9.86
N LYS A 107 18.48 -14.09 10.39
CA LYS A 107 17.18 -13.64 9.87
C LYS A 107 16.78 -12.33 10.54
N PHE A 108 16.57 -11.30 9.73
CA PHE A 108 15.96 -10.03 10.13
C PHE A 108 14.55 -9.96 9.53
N THR A 109 13.56 -9.63 10.36
CA THR A 109 12.20 -9.35 9.90
C THR A 109 11.93 -7.87 10.05
N TYR A 110 11.69 -7.21 8.92
CA TYR A 110 11.20 -5.84 8.88
C TYR A 110 9.69 -5.86 8.76
N ARG A 111 9.01 -5.12 9.61
CA ARG A 111 7.56 -5.05 9.66
C ARG A 111 7.09 -3.62 9.52
N LEU A 112 6.16 -3.39 8.60
CA LEU A 112 5.40 -2.16 8.55
C LEU A 112 4.07 -2.38 9.27
N PHE A 113 3.92 -1.80 10.46
CA PHE A 113 2.66 -1.75 11.20
C PHE A 113 1.85 -0.52 10.82
N TYR A 114 0.53 -0.63 10.87
CA TYR A 114 -0.39 0.49 10.63
C TYR A 114 -1.78 0.23 11.20
N ASP A 115 -2.47 1.33 11.53
CA ASP A 115 -3.86 1.35 11.92
C ASP A 115 -4.76 1.33 10.67
N VAL A 116 -5.69 0.40 10.64
CA VAL A 116 -6.76 0.27 9.66
C VAL A 116 -8.03 0.89 10.25
N VAL A 117 -8.82 1.58 9.44
CA VAL A 117 -10.21 1.93 9.76
C VAL A 117 -11.06 1.51 8.57
N LEU A 118 -12.12 0.73 8.84
CA LEU A 118 -13.02 0.19 7.82
C LEU A 118 -14.46 0.61 8.14
N VAL A 119 -15.09 1.30 7.19
CA VAL A 119 -16.47 1.78 7.33
C VAL A 119 -17.29 1.29 6.15
N PRO A 120 -18.35 0.48 6.36
CA PRO A 120 -19.21 0.06 5.28
C PRO A 120 -20.02 1.26 4.77
N THR A 121 -20.14 1.37 3.45
CA THR A 121 -20.98 2.35 2.78
C THR A 121 -21.93 1.62 1.81
N PRO A 122 -22.97 2.29 1.28
CA PRO A 122 -23.82 1.69 0.26
C PRO A 122 -23.04 1.25 -0.99
N ALA A 123 -22.03 2.02 -1.41
CA ALA A 123 -21.25 1.77 -2.63
C ALA A 123 -20.08 0.80 -2.43
N GLY A 124 -19.50 0.73 -1.22
CA GLY A 124 -18.30 -0.04 -0.97
C GLY A 124 -17.84 -0.06 0.48
N LEU A 125 -16.64 -0.57 0.71
CA LEU A 125 -15.93 -0.49 1.98
C LEU A 125 -14.96 0.70 1.94
N ALA A 126 -15.28 1.77 2.65
CA ALA A 126 -14.35 2.88 2.82
C ALA A 126 -13.23 2.44 3.76
N TYR A 127 -11.98 2.76 3.41
CA TYR A 127 -10.81 2.43 4.20
C TYR A 127 -9.96 3.67 4.48
N ARG A 128 -9.27 3.63 5.61
CA ARG A 128 -8.17 4.53 5.96
C ARG A 128 -7.06 3.73 6.62
N LEU A 129 -5.85 3.80 6.06
CA LEU A 129 -4.63 3.26 6.67
C LEU A 129 -3.76 4.42 7.14
N HIS A 130 -3.37 4.42 8.41
CA HIS A 130 -2.64 5.53 9.04
C HIS A 130 -1.77 5.04 10.20
N HIS A 131 -1.04 5.96 10.85
CA HIS A 131 -0.13 5.65 11.97
C HIS A 131 0.87 4.54 11.64
N PHE A 132 1.69 4.78 10.62
CA PHE A 132 2.67 3.81 10.17
C PHE A 132 3.91 3.77 11.09
N GLU A 133 4.25 2.58 11.57
CA GLU A 133 5.49 2.31 12.30
C GLU A 133 6.31 1.25 11.53
N TRP A 134 7.58 1.52 11.30
CA TRP A 134 8.50 0.52 10.79
C TRP A 134 9.26 -0.10 11.96
N VAL A 135 9.24 -1.42 12.00
CA VAL A 135 9.82 -2.22 13.08
C VAL A 135 10.85 -3.16 12.50
N GLU A 136 12.05 -3.12 13.06
CA GLU A 136 13.10 -4.10 12.79
C GLU A 136 13.10 -5.12 13.92
N ILE A 137 13.00 -6.40 13.56
CA ILE A 137 13.00 -7.52 14.49
C ILE A 137 14.20 -8.40 14.11
N GLY A 138 15.25 -8.31 14.92
CA GLY A 138 16.41 -9.19 14.86
C GLY A 138 16.27 -10.40 15.81
N PRO A 139 17.29 -11.27 15.87
CA PRO A 139 17.28 -12.46 16.72
C PRO A 139 17.10 -12.13 18.21
N ASP A 140 17.80 -11.10 18.70
CA ASP A 140 17.88 -10.75 20.13
C ASP A 140 17.36 -9.35 20.45
N SER A 141 16.93 -8.58 19.46
CA SER A 141 16.50 -7.20 19.65
C SER A 141 15.42 -6.81 18.65
N GLY A 142 14.72 -5.73 18.96
CA GLY A 142 13.95 -5.04 17.92
C GLY A 142 13.72 -3.58 18.25
N SER A 143 13.63 -2.79 17.20
CA SER A 143 13.44 -1.34 17.29
C SER A 143 12.20 -0.94 16.50
N SER A 144 11.58 0.17 16.89
CA SER A 144 10.45 0.74 16.17
C SER A 144 10.68 2.22 15.93
N SER A 145 10.21 2.72 14.79
CA SER A 145 10.29 4.14 14.46
C SER A 145 9.12 4.55 13.58
N PRO A 146 8.57 5.77 13.75
CA PRO A 146 7.54 6.29 12.85
C PRO A 146 8.04 6.33 11.41
N LEU A 147 7.18 5.94 10.47
CA LEU A 147 7.53 5.90 9.05
C LEU A 147 8.04 7.26 8.55
N GLU A 148 7.43 8.35 8.99
CA GLU A 148 7.77 9.71 8.57
C GLU A 148 9.23 10.08 8.85
N ALA A 149 9.80 9.59 9.97
CA ALA A 149 11.19 9.85 10.34
C ALA A 149 12.19 9.08 9.46
N LEU A 150 11.74 7.99 8.84
CA LEU A 150 12.56 7.04 8.09
C LEU A 150 12.52 7.27 6.58
N LEU A 151 11.43 7.84 6.06
CA LEU A 151 11.25 8.10 4.63
C LEU A 151 12.42 8.84 3.97
N PRO A 152 13.04 9.88 4.58
CA PRO A 152 14.18 10.56 3.97
C PRO A 152 15.44 9.68 3.85
N LYS A 153 15.58 8.66 4.71
CA LYS A 153 16.78 7.83 4.82
C LYS A 153 16.66 6.50 4.07
N TYR A 154 15.46 5.93 4.03
CA TYR A 154 15.22 4.56 3.55
C TYR A 154 14.13 4.50 2.47
N ALA A 155 13.96 5.55 1.67
CA ALA A 155 12.92 5.62 0.64
C ALA A 155 12.88 4.40 -0.29
N GLY A 156 14.06 3.88 -0.68
CA GLY A 156 14.18 2.72 -1.56
C GLY A 156 13.66 1.43 -0.93
N GLN A 157 14.06 1.16 0.32
CA GLN A 157 13.62 -0.02 1.09
C GLN A 157 12.12 0.05 1.38
N LEU A 158 11.63 1.24 1.76
CA LEU A 158 10.23 1.45 2.11
C LEU A 158 9.30 1.40 0.89
N ARG A 159 9.79 1.69 -0.32
CA ARG A 159 9.01 1.60 -1.56
C ARG A 159 8.37 0.23 -1.78
N GLY A 160 9.04 -0.85 -1.37
CA GLY A 160 8.49 -2.21 -1.46
C GLY A 160 7.18 -2.36 -0.68
N TYR A 161 7.10 -1.76 0.51
CA TYR A 161 5.87 -1.76 1.29
C TYR A 161 4.78 -0.88 0.68
N GLU A 162 5.14 0.31 0.19
CA GLU A 162 4.20 1.21 -0.48
C GLU A 162 3.50 0.51 -1.65
N LEU A 163 4.27 -0.18 -2.51
CA LEU A 163 3.75 -0.91 -3.66
C LEU A 163 2.82 -2.05 -3.23
N ARG A 164 3.18 -2.79 -2.19
CA ARG A 164 2.34 -3.87 -1.64
C ARG A 164 1.04 -3.34 -1.06
N LEU A 165 1.07 -2.21 -0.36
CA LEU A 165 -0.15 -1.54 0.13
C LEU A 165 -1.02 -1.10 -1.05
N ARG A 166 -0.46 -0.45 -2.07
CA ARG A 166 -1.21 -0.06 -3.27
C ARG A 166 -1.85 -1.27 -3.96
N GLN A 167 -1.13 -2.38 -4.09
CA GLN A 167 -1.67 -3.62 -4.66
C GLN A 167 -2.77 -4.22 -3.77
N ALA A 168 -2.59 -4.23 -2.45
CA ALA A 168 -3.60 -4.69 -1.50
C ALA A 168 -4.90 -3.88 -1.58
N LEU A 169 -4.80 -2.58 -1.87
CA LEU A 169 -5.90 -1.63 -1.92
C LEU A 169 -6.54 -1.47 -3.31
N ALA A 170 -6.04 -2.15 -4.35
CA ALA A 170 -6.52 -2.01 -5.73
C ALA A 170 -7.85 -2.74 -6.02
N GLY A 171 -8.31 -3.62 -5.13
CA GLY A 171 -9.55 -4.39 -5.31
C GLY A 171 -9.68 -5.55 -4.33
N TRP A 172 -10.66 -6.42 -4.58
CA TRP A 172 -10.90 -7.64 -3.81
C TRP A 172 -9.89 -8.75 -4.16
#